data_AF-A0A9X5UG46-F1
#
_entry.id   AF-A0A9X5UG46-F1
#
_cell.length_a   1.000
_cell.length_b   1.000
_cell.length_c   1.000
_cell.angle_alpha   90.00
_cell.angle_beta   90.00
_cell.angle_gamma   90.00
#
_symmetry.space_group_name_H-M   'P 1'
#
loop_
_entity.id
_entity.type
_entity.pdbx_description
1 polymer ?
#
loop_
_entity_poly.entity_id
_entity_poly.type
_entity_poly.pdbx_seq_one_letter_code
_entity_poly.pdbx_strand_id
1 'polypeptide(L)'
;MSREELLGLVAAQAGLVEELRAGLAERDRRLAEQGRRIEELVAEVDRLKRASSRNSGNSSLPPSSDGVLPGRAAPNRAARRAASGGKKKRGKQQSEDGRTLAWSEDPDERVEHRPVGACGCGRDLADAALGWPAHIRSPI
;
A
#
# COMPACT_ATOMS: atom_id res chain seq x y z
N MET A 1 -48.77 -34.52 -52.78
CA MET A 1 -48.26 -33.15 -52.79
C MET A 1 -47.85 -32.77 -54.18
N SER A 2 -48.30 -31.63 -54.67
CA SER A 2 -47.92 -31.07 -55.96
C SER A 2 -46.53 -30.43 -55.91
N ARG A 3 -45.92 -30.22 -57.09
CA ARG A 3 -44.64 -29.50 -57.21
C ARG A 3 -44.73 -28.07 -56.68
N GLU A 4 -45.87 -27.41 -56.87
CA GLU A 4 -46.11 -26.05 -56.36
C GLU A 4 -46.18 -26.03 -54.83
N GLU A 5 -46.86 -27.01 -54.22
CA GLU A 5 -46.91 -27.17 -52.76
C GLU A 5 -45.51 -27.37 -52.17
N LEU A 6 -44.67 -28.20 -52.81
CA LEU A 6 -43.27 -28.39 -52.42
C LEU A 6 -42.46 -27.09 -52.48
N LEU A 7 -42.60 -26.32 -53.56
CA LEU A 7 -41.89 -25.04 -53.72
C LEU A 7 -42.34 -24.01 -52.68
N GLY A 8 -43.64 -23.96 -52.38
CA GLY A 8 -44.18 -23.10 -51.33
C GLY A 8 -43.62 -23.45 -49.94
N LEU A 9 -43.53 -24.73 -49.61
CA LEU A 9 -42.94 -25.18 -48.34
C LEU A 9 -41.45 -24.86 -48.23
N VAL A 10 -40.67 -25.06 -49.30
CA VAL A 10 -39.24 -24.72 -49.31
C VAL A 10 -39.02 -23.22 -49.13
N ALA A 11 -39.83 -22.38 -49.79
CA ALA A 11 -39.75 -20.93 -49.62
C ALA A 11 -40.11 -20.50 -48.18
N ALA A 12 -41.16 -21.08 -47.59
CA ALA A 12 -41.53 -20.82 -46.19
C ALA A 12 -40.42 -21.27 -45.22
N GLN A 13 -39.82 -22.44 -45.46
CA GLN A 13 -38.71 -22.94 -44.65
C GLN A 13 -37.48 -22.05 -44.77
N ALA A 14 -37.15 -21.56 -45.97
CA ALA A 14 -36.04 -20.63 -46.16
C ALA A 14 -36.27 -19.33 -45.37
N GLY A 15 -37.50 -18.79 -45.37
CA GLY A 15 -37.87 -17.63 -44.55
C GLY A 15 -37.65 -17.86 -43.05
N LEU A 16 -38.12 -19.00 -42.53
CA LEU A 16 -37.91 -19.37 -41.13
C LEU A 16 -36.42 -19.53 -40.77
N VAL A 17 -35.62 -20.12 -41.67
CA VAL A 17 -34.18 -20.27 -41.46
C VAL A 17 -33.49 -18.91 -41.34
N GLU A 18 -33.85 -17.94 -42.18
CA GLU A 18 -33.28 -16.58 -42.09
C GLU A 18 -33.70 -15.86 -40.81
N GLU A 19 -34.95 -16.01 -40.36
CA GLU A 19 -35.42 -15.47 -39.09
C GLU A 19 -34.65 -16.06 -37.89
N LEU A 20 -34.48 -17.39 -37.88
CA LEU A 20 -33.71 -18.08 -36.83
C LEU A 20 -32.24 -17.65 -36.83
N ARG A 21 -31.62 -17.51 -38.02
CA ARG A 21 -30.24 -17.01 -38.15
C ARG A 21 -30.09 -15.60 -37.61
N ALA A 22 -31.01 -14.70 -37.92
CA ALA A 22 -31.02 -13.35 -37.37
C ALA A 22 -31.18 -13.38 -35.83
N GLY A 23 -32.07 -14.23 -35.32
CA GLY A 23 -32.28 -14.42 -33.89
C GLY A 23 -31.09 -15.01 -33.14
N LEU A 24 -30.28 -15.86 -33.77
CA LEU A 24 -29.02 -16.37 -33.23
C LEU A 24 -27.95 -15.28 -33.23
N ALA A 25 -27.79 -14.55 -34.32
CA ALA A 25 -26.81 -13.47 -34.43
C ALA A 25 -27.04 -12.34 -33.40
N GLU A 26 -28.30 -12.05 -33.07
CA GLU A 26 -28.64 -11.12 -31.99
C GLU A 26 -28.28 -11.69 -30.60
N ARG A 27 -28.58 -12.96 -30.34
CA ARG A 27 -28.22 -13.62 -29.08
C ARG A 27 -26.71 -13.68 -28.89
N ASP A 28 -25.95 -14.01 -29.93
CA ASP A 28 -24.50 -14.06 -29.90
C ASP A 28 -23.89 -12.69 -29.59
N ARG A 29 -24.45 -11.62 -30.17
CA ARG A 29 -24.06 -10.24 -29.85
C ARG A 29 -24.29 -9.91 -28.37
N ARG A 30 -25.44 -10.27 -27.81
CA ARG A 30 -25.73 -10.07 -26.37
C ARG A 30 -24.82 -10.89 -25.47
N LEU A 31 -24.55 -12.15 -25.83
CA LEU A 31 -23.63 -13.01 -25.08
C LEU A 31 -22.21 -12.43 -25.09
N ALA A 32 -21.74 -11.92 -26.23
CA ALA A 32 -20.44 -11.29 -26.34
C ALA A 32 -20.34 -10.01 -25.47
N GLU A 33 -21.38 -9.18 -25.47
CA GLU A 33 -21.45 -7.98 -24.62
C GLU A 33 -21.46 -8.33 -23.13
N GLN A 34 -22.28 -9.32 -22.74
CA GLN A 34 -22.31 -9.81 -21.36
C GLN A 34 -20.97 -10.42 -20.93
N GLY A 35 -20.32 -11.19 -21.81
CA GLY A 35 -18.99 -11.76 -21.57
C GLY A 35 -17.96 -10.69 -21.25
N ARG A 36 -17.88 -9.62 -22.06
CA ARG A 36 -16.99 -8.48 -21.80
C ARG A 36 -17.29 -7.81 -20.47
N ARG A 37 -18.58 -7.61 -20.15
CA ARG A 37 -18.98 -6.98 -18.89
C ARG A 37 -18.60 -7.83 -17.68
N ILE A 38 -18.73 -9.15 -17.79
CA ILE A 38 -18.29 -10.09 -16.74
C ILE A 38 -16.77 -10.01 -16.56
N GLU A 39 -15.99 -10.01 -17.64
CA GLU A 39 -14.53 -9.89 -17.57
C GLU A 39 -14.10 -8.59 -16.88
N GLU A 40 -14.70 -7.45 -17.24
CA GLU A 40 -14.46 -6.15 -16.57
C GLU A 40 -14.77 -6.21 -15.07
N LEU A 41 -15.93 -6.77 -14.71
CA LEU A 41 -16.36 -6.86 -13.32
C LEU A 41 -15.48 -7.82 -12.51
N VAL A 42 -15.07 -8.95 -13.09
CA VAL A 42 -14.14 -9.89 -12.46
C VAL A 42 -12.80 -9.22 -12.19
N ALA A 43 -12.25 -8.49 -13.17
CA ALA A 43 -10.99 -7.77 -13.01
C ALA A 43 -11.07 -6.70 -11.90
N GLU A 44 -12.17 -5.94 -11.84
CA GLU A 44 -12.37 -4.93 -10.80
C GLU A 44 -12.57 -5.57 -9.41
N VAL A 45 -13.36 -6.66 -9.32
CA VAL A 45 -13.52 -7.41 -8.07
C VAL A 45 -12.17 -7.95 -7.58
N ASP A 46 -11.34 -8.48 -8.45
CA ASP A 46 -10.01 -8.99 -8.08
C ASP A 46 -9.06 -7.88 -7.64
N ARG A 47 -9.13 -6.71 -8.29
CA ARG A 47 -8.40 -5.51 -7.85
C ARG A 47 -8.85 -5.07 -6.46
N LEU A 48 -10.15 -4.96 -6.23
CA LEU A 48 -10.72 -4.55 -4.95
C LEU A 48 -10.42 -5.56 -3.84
N LYS A 49 -10.53 -6.86 -4.11
CA LYS A 49 -10.15 -7.92 -3.17
C LYS A 49 -8.67 -7.84 -2.79
N ARG A 50 -7.77 -7.67 -3.76
CA ARG A 50 -6.34 -7.47 -3.49
C ARG A 50 -6.10 -6.24 -2.63
N ALA A 51 -6.69 -5.09 -2.97
CA ALA A 51 -6.57 -3.86 -2.19
C ALA A 51 -7.08 -4.02 -0.75
N SER A 52 -8.23 -4.67 -0.57
CA SER A 52 -8.84 -4.91 0.76
C SER A 52 -8.06 -5.94 1.59
N SER A 53 -7.42 -6.92 0.96
CA SER A 53 -6.64 -7.95 1.65
C SER A 53 -5.35 -7.42 2.31
N ARG A 54 -4.77 -6.34 1.79
CA ARG A 54 -3.51 -5.76 2.27
C ARG A 54 -3.65 -5.23 3.69
N ASN A 55 -2.73 -5.64 4.55
CA ASN A 55 -2.64 -5.20 5.95
C ASN A 55 -1.20 -5.33 6.47
N SER A 56 -0.95 -4.84 7.68
CA SER A 56 0.36 -4.91 8.32
C SER A 56 0.91 -6.32 8.47
N GLY A 57 0.06 -7.34 8.59
CA GLY A 57 0.45 -8.74 8.70
C GLY A 57 0.86 -9.41 7.39
N ASN A 58 0.51 -8.86 6.22
CA ASN A 58 0.80 -9.48 4.92
C ASN A 58 1.40 -8.54 3.86
N SER A 59 1.64 -7.26 4.18
CA SER A 59 2.07 -6.25 3.20
C SER A 59 3.27 -5.42 3.67
N SER A 60 3.95 -5.82 4.75
CA SER A 60 5.04 -5.04 5.40
C SER A 60 4.66 -3.59 5.73
N LEU A 61 3.36 -3.27 5.75
CA LEU A 61 2.82 -1.99 6.17
C LEU A 61 2.97 -1.85 7.68
N PRO A 62 3.26 -0.66 8.22
CA PRO A 62 3.30 -0.50 9.66
C PRO A 62 1.89 -0.71 10.26
N PRO A 63 1.76 -1.30 11.47
CA PRO A 63 0.46 -1.54 12.12
C PRO A 63 -0.41 -0.30 12.33
N SER A 64 0.17 0.89 12.23
CA SER A 64 -0.54 2.17 12.25
C SER A 64 -1.37 2.43 10.99
N SER A 65 -1.00 1.84 9.85
CA SER A 65 -1.67 2.02 8.55
C SER A 65 -2.98 1.25 8.45
N ASP A 66 -3.16 0.16 9.21
CA ASP A 66 -4.37 -0.68 9.12
C ASP A 66 -5.68 0.06 9.45
N GLY A 67 -5.61 1.16 10.21
CA GLY A 67 -6.79 1.97 10.56
C GLY A 67 -7.01 3.22 9.72
N VAL A 68 -6.17 3.45 8.72
CA VAL A 68 -6.28 4.57 7.77
C VAL A 68 -6.73 4.06 6.39
N LEU A 69 -6.68 2.75 6.16
CA LEU A 69 -7.14 2.13 4.92
C LEU A 69 -8.68 2.19 4.80
N PRO A 70 -9.23 2.61 3.64
CA PRO A 70 -10.67 2.67 3.42
C PRO A 70 -11.34 1.31 3.63
N GLY A 71 -12.48 1.29 4.34
CA GLY A 71 -13.27 0.07 4.56
C GLY A 71 -12.81 -0.81 5.73
N ARG A 72 -11.78 -0.42 6.50
CA ARG A 72 -11.38 -1.11 7.73
C ARG A 72 -11.61 -0.24 8.96
N ALA A 73 -12.22 -0.83 9.98
CA ALA A 73 -12.29 -0.22 11.30
C ALA A 73 -10.88 -0.06 11.85
N ALA A 74 -10.55 1.14 12.34
CA ALA A 74 -9.27 1.37 12.98
C ALA A 74 -9.04 0.33 14.08
N PRO A 75 -7.86 -0.30 14.14
CA PRO A 75 -7.59 -1.26 15.19
C PRO A 75 -7.83 -0.58 16.53
N ASN A 76 -8.66 -1.18 17.38
CA ASN A 76 -9.02 -0.62 18.68
C ASN A 76 -7.76 -0.58 19.56
N ARG A 77 -7.01 0.52 19.45
CA ARG A 77 -5.76 0.77 20.17
C ARG A 77 -5.99 0.75 21.68
N ALA A 78 -7.19 1.14 22.13
CA ALA A 78 -7.56 1.07 23.54
C ALA A 78 -7.67 -0.39 24.02
N ALA A 79 -8.36 -1.25 23.27
CA ALA A 79 -8.47 -2.68 23.59
C ALA A 79 -7.11 -3.39 23.56
N ARG A 80 -6.23 -3.10 22.58
CA ARG A 80 -4.87 -3.67 22.54
C ARG A 80 -4.02 -3.22 23.73
N ARG A 81 -4.10 -1.94 24.13
CA ARG A 81 -3.38 -1.41 25.30
C ARG A 81 -3.89 -2.00 26.61
N ALA A 82 -5.20 -2.27 26.69
CA ALA A 82 -5.79 -2.97 27.83
C ALA A 82 -5.31 -4.43 27.89
N ALA A 83 -5.29 -5.13 26.75
CA ALA A 83 -4.87 -6.52 26.64
C ALA A 83 -3.35 -6.72 26.83
N SER A 84 -2.50 -5.78 26.40
CA SER A 84 -1.04 -5.89 26.55
C SER A 84 -0.55 -5.59 27.98
N GLY A 85 -1.46 -5.51 28.95
CA GLY A 85 -1.17 -5.15 30.32
C GLY A 85 -0.69 -3.71 30.41
N GLY A 86 -1.64 -2.77 30.58
CA GLY A 86 -1.40 -1.34 30.83
C GLY A 86 -0.58 -1.01 32.10
N LYS A 87 0.21 -1.96 32.62
CA LYS A 87 1.07 -1.88 33.79
C LYS A 87 2.57 -2.01 33.50
N LYS A 88 3.01 -2.20 32.25
CA LYS A 88 4.46 -2.07 31.96
C LYS A 88 4.83 -0.59 31.95
N LYS A 89 5.27 -0.08 33.10
CA LYS A 89 5.90 1.23 33.22
C LYS A 89 7.01 1.33 32.17
N ARG A 90 7.04 2.42 31.41
CA ARG A 90 8.13 2.72 30.47
C ARG A 90 9.41 2.88 31.30
N GLY A 91 10.38 1.98 31.13
CA GLY A 91 11.63 1.97 31.88
C GLY A 91 12.20 0.56 32.07
N LYS A 92 13.46 0.47 32.52
CA LYS A 92 14.14 -0.80 32.85
C LYS A 92 13.33 -1.57 33.92
N GLN A 93 13.41 -2.90 33.90
CA GLN A 93 12.92 -3.73 35.00
C GLN A 93 13.58 -3.29 36.32
N GLN A 94 12.79 -3.19 37.39
CA GLN A 94 13.23 -2.64 38.69
C GLN A 94 14.34 -3.45 39.39
N SER A 95 14.69 -4.64 38.90
CA SER A 95 15.55 -5.58 39.61
C SER A 95 17.05 -5.44 39.32
N GLU A 96 17.47 -4.50 38.46
CA GLU A 96 18.89 -4.36 38.15
C GLU A 96 19.29 -2.89 38.01
N ASP A 97 20.40 -2.51 38.65
CA ASP A 97 21.04 -1.22 38.43
C ASP A 97 21.45 -1.06 36.96
N GLY A 98 21.06 0.06 36.35
CA GLY A 98 21.46 0.38 34.98
C GLY A 98 22.97 0.59 34.91
N ARG A 99 23.69 -0.22 34.14
CA ARG A 99 25.07 0.11 33.74
C ARG A 99 25.02 1.06 32.55
N THR A 100 24.83 2.34 32.82
CA THR A 100 25.01 3.37 31.79
C THR A 100 26.50 3.68 31.73
N LEU A 101 27.08 3.66 30.52
CA LEU A 101 28.44 4.18 30.32
C LEU A 101 28.42 5.68 30.62
N ALA A 102 29.12 6.08 31.67
CA ALA A 102 29.39 7.49 31.92
C ALA A 102 30.34 7.99 30.83
N TRP A 103 30.16 9.23 30.39
CA TRP A 103 31.12 9.89 29.52
C TRP A 103 32.46 9.99 30.27
N SER A 104 33.56 9.61 29.61
CA SER A 104 34.90 9.83 30.15
C SER A 104 35.23 11.32 30.07
N GLU A 105 35.73 11.88 31.16
CA GLU A 105 36.26 13.25 31.19
C GLU A 105 37.54 13.37 30.34
N ASP A 106 38.29 12.26 30.25
CA ASP A 106 39.52 12.14 29.47
C ASP A 106 39.36 11.06 28.39
N PRO A 107 38.98 11.42 27.15
CA PRO A 107 38.92 10.48 26.04
C PRO A 107 40.32 10.23 25.46
N ASP A 108 40.61 8.99 25.09
CA ASP A 108 41.90 8.60 24.51
C ASP A 108 42.20 9.31 23.19
N GLU A 109 41.17 9.69 22.42
CA GLU A 109 41.31 10.38 21.14
C GLU A 109 40.27 11.49 20.98
N ARG A 110 40.71 12.66 20.49
CA ARG A 110 39.85 13.77 20.11
C ARG A 110 40.08 14.10 18.63
N VAL A 111 39.12 13.75 17.78
CA VAL A 111 39.15 14.06 16.35
C VAL A 111 38.31 15.31 16.08
N GLU A 112 38.94 16.35 15.55
CA GLU A 112 38.21 17.54 15.12
C GLU A 112 37.62 17.32 13.72
N HIS A 113 36.30 17.30 13.62
CA HIS A 113 35.60 17.23 12.34
C HIS A 113 35.23 18.63 11.87
N ARG A 114 35.94 19.14 10.83
CA ARG A 114 35.56 20.38 10.14
C ARG A 114 34.96 20.09 8.78
N PRO A 115 33.89 20.80 8.38
CA PRO A 115 33.37 20.71 7.02
C PRO A 115 34.42 21.24 6.04
N VAL A 116 34.64 20.50 4.96
CA VAL A 116 35.53 20.88 3.86
C VAL A 116 34.71 21.09 2.59
N GLY A 117 35.16 22.03 1.75
CA GLY A 117 34.56 22.30 0.44
C GLY A 117 33.60 23.50 0.43
N ALA A 118 32.93 23.68 -0.70
CA ALA A 118 32.07 24.84 -0.91
C ALA A 118 30.66 24.63 -0.34
N CYS A 119 30.14 25.65 0.33
CA CYS A 119 28.72 25.77 0.64
C CYS A 119 27.92 25.87 -0.67
N GLY A 120 26.64 25.49 -0.66
CA GLY A 120 25.73 25.70 -1.79
C GLY A 120 25.59 27.18 -2.24
N CYS A 121 26.09 28.13 -1.44
CA CYS A 121 26.19 29.55 -1.79
C CYS A 121 27.56 29.99 -2.37
N GLY A 122 28.48 29.06 -2.61
CA GLY A 122 29.80 29.30 -3.22
C GLY A 122 30.90 29.81 -2.27
N ARG A 123 30.61 29.93 -0.97
CA ARG A 123 31.64 30.25 0.06
C ARG A 123 32.41 28.98 0.42
N ASP A 124 33.73 29.10 0.62
CA ASP A 124 34.50 28.01 1.20
C ASP A 124 34.11 27.81 2.67
N LEU A 125 33.86 26.56 3.06
CA LEU A 125 33.56 26.17 4.43
C LEU A 125 34.82 25.96 5.27
N ALA A 126 35.99 25.87 4.64
CA ALA A 126 37.27 25.71 5.32
C ALA A 126 37.57 26.86 6.31
N ASP A 127 37.12 28.08 5.99
CA ASP A 127 37.32 29.29 6.80
C ASP A 127 36.04 29.74 7.53
N ALA A 128 34.98 28.90 7.54
CA ALA A 128 33.77 29.23 8.26
C ALA A 128 34.08 29.29 9.77
N ALA A 129 33.90 30.48 10.37
CA ALA A 129 33.99 30.63 11.82
C ALA A 129 32.93 29.72 12.47
N LEU A 130 33.39 28.60 13.03
CA LEU A 130 32.56 27.73 13.85
C LEU A 130 32.26 28.52 15.13
N GLY A 131 31.11 29.18 15.14
CA GLY A 131 30.59 29.88 16.30
C GLY A 131 30.16 28.89 17.37
N TRP A 132 31.10 28.16 17.98
CA TRP A 132 30.91 27.72 19.35
C TRP A 132 31.32 28.88 20.24
N PRO A 133 30.38 29.48 20.97
CA PRO A 133 30.75 30.57 21.84
C PRO A 133 31.70 30.05 22.93
N ALA A 134 32.77 30.81 23.19
CA ALA A 134 33.88 30.46 24.08
C ALA A 134 33.49 30.15 25.55
N HIS A 135 32.21 30.21 25.89
CA HIS A 135 31.67 29.85 27.21
C HIS A 135 31.24 28.39 27.35
N ILE A 136 31.28 27.56 26.31
CA ILE A 136 31.23 26.09 26.48
C ILE A 136 32.65 25.56 26.71
N ARG A 137 33.39 26.20 27.61
CA ARG A 137 34.34 25.45 28.44
C ARG A 137 33.46 24.73 29.46
N SER A 138 33.10 23.48 29.17
CA SER A 138 32.57 22.63 30.22
C SER A 138 33.64 22.59 31.32
N PRO A 139 33.34 23.02 32.54
CA PRO A 139 34.21 22.71 33.65
C PRO A 139 34.09 21.19 33.83
N ILE A 140 35.19 20.49 33.56
CA ILE A 140 35.50 19.26 34.26
C ILE A 140 36.08 19.71 35.60
#